data_AF-A3UIW1-F1
#
_entry.id   AF-A3UIW1-F1
#
_cell.length_a   1.000
_cell.length_b   1.000
_cell.length_c   1.000
_cell.angle_alpha   90.00
_cell.angle_beta   90.00
_cell.angle_gamma   90.00
#
_symmetry.space_group_name_H-M   'P 1'
#
loop_
_entity.id
_entity.type
_entity.pdbx_description
1 polymer ?
#
loop_
_entity_poly.entity_id
_entity_poly.type
_entity_poly.pdbx_seq_one_letter_code
_entity_poly.pdbx_strand_id
1 'polypeptide(L)'
;MTELTVTCHTPDNLDADRRMQGIGGMNGFQRWYHPIDNVIANIESGFHSYYVGQGLLRVRVLVKVNATSGRKYITTDPDGHRNNNLLSLPHCP
;
A
#
# COMPACT_ATOMS: atom_id res chain seq x y z
N MET A 1 15.11 0.81 -9.06
CA MET A 1 13.78 0.86 -8.41
C MET A 1 12.89 -0.17 -9.07
N THR A 2 12.33 -1.11 -8.32
CA THR A 2 11.41 -2.12 -8.85
C THR A 2 9.97 -1.68 -8.64
N GLU A 3 9.13 -1.85 -9.67
CA GLU A 3 7.69 -1.59 -9.57
C GLU A 3 6.96 -2.87 -9.16
N LEU A 4 6.13 -2.79 -8.12
CA LEU A 4 5.39 -3.92 -7.58
C LEU A 4 3.89 -3.65 -7.63
N THR A 5 3.13 -4.60 -8.17
CA THR A 5 1.67 -4.52 -8.23
C THR A 5 1.06 -5.10 -6.97
N VAL A 6 0.35 -4.27 -6.22
CA VAL A 6 -0.37 -4.63 -5.01
C VAL A 6 -1.71 -5.24 -5.38
N THR A 7 -1.99 -6.43 -4.85
CA THR A 7 -3.24 -7.16 -5.12
C THR A 7 -4.02 -7.51 -3.85
N CYS A 8 -3.41 -7.37 -2.67
CA CYS A 8 -4.08 -7.60 -1.39
C CYS A 8 -3.54 -6.68 -0.30
N HIS A 9 -4.32 -6.49 0.76
CA HIS A 9 -3.90 -5.76 1.96
C HIS A 9 -4.19 -6.57 3.22
N THR A 10 -3.53 -6.25 4.33
CA THR A 10 -3.84 -6.79 5.65
C THR A 10 -4.24 -5.64 6.56
N PRO A 11 -5.51 -5.54 7.00
CA PRO A 11 -5.93 -4.50 7.93
C PRO A 11 -5.29 -4.72 9.31
N ASP A 12 -5.03 -3.63 10.04
CA ASP A 12 -4.73 -3.74 11.47
C ASP A 12 -6.04 -3.72 12.27
N ASN A 13 -6.35 -4.86 12.88
CA ASN A 13 -7.56 -5.04 13.67
C ASN A 13 -7.43 -4.46 15.10
N LEU A 14 -6.24 -4.01 15.50
CA LEU A 14 -5.95 -3.61 16.89
C LEU A 14 -5.41 -2.18 17.03
N ASP A 15 -5.00 -1.51 15.95
CA ASP A 15 -4.52 -0.13 16.02
C ASP A 15 -5.67 0.88 16.05
N ALA A 16 -5.61 1.84 16.98
CA ALA A 16 -6.57 2.94 17.11
C ALA A 16 -6.67 3.79 15.83
N ASP A 17 -5.57 3.88 15.09
CA ASP A 17 -5.51 4.60 13.82
C ASP A 17 -5.95 3.75 12.61
N ARG A 18 -6.30 2.48 12.84
CA ARG A 18 -6.66 1.49 11.80
C ARG A 18 -5.67 1.46 10.64
N ARG A 19 -4.38 1.51 10.97
CA ARG A 19 -3.29 1.38 10.00
C ARG A 19 -3.40 0.02 9.31
N MET A 20 -2.78 -0.17 8.14
CA MET A 20 -2.63 -1.51 7.57
C MET A 20 -1.41 -2.20 8.19
N GLN A 21 -1.46 -3.52 8.40
CA GLN A 21 -0.31 -4.31 8.84
C GLN A 21 0.68 -4.56 7.70
N GLY A 22 0.19 -4.62 6.46
CA GLY A 22 1.01 -4.83 5.29
C GLY A 22 0.20 -4.94 4.02
N ILE A 23 0.93 -5.09 2.92
CA ILE A 23 0.35 -5.29 1.59
C ILE A 23 1.09 -6.42 0.89
N GLY A 24 0.37 -7.11 0.02
CA GLY A 24 0.91 -8.18 -0.78
C GLY A 24 0.51 -8.03 -2.24
N GLY A 25 1.19 -8.80 -3.07
CA GLY A 25 1.04 -8.66 -4.50
C GLY A 25 1.70 -9.75 -5.29
N MET A 26 1.67 -9.54 -6.60
CA MET A 26 2.33 -10.38 -7.59
C MET A 26 3.37 -9.55 -8.32
N ASN A 27 4.56 -10.10 -8.50
CA ASN A 27 5.57 -9.59 -9.43
C ASN A 27 5.89 -10.71 -10.42
N GLY A 28 5.29 -10.66 -11.60
CA GLY A 28 5.26 -11.80 -12.52
C GLY A 28 4.58 -13.01 -11.87
N PHE A 29 5.31 -14.11 -11.72
CA PHE A 29 4.83 -15.35 -11.08
C PHE A 29 5.14 -15.44 -9.58
N GLN A 30 5.85 -14.45 -9.02
CA GLN A 30 6.27 -14.47 -7.63
C GLN A 30 5.30 -13.68 -6.76
N ARG A 31 4.77 -14.34 -5.73
CA ARG A 31 4.03 -13.68 -4.65
C ARG A 31 5.02 -12.97 -3.74
N TRP A 32 4.63 -11.80 -3.26
CA TRP A 32 5.39 -11.06 -2.27
C TRP A 32 4.44 -10.48 -1.22
N TYR A 33 4.98 -10.27 -0.03
CA TYR A 33 4.29 -9.59 1.06
C TYR A 33 5.30 -8.71 1.78
N HIS A 34 4.92 -7.46 2.04
CA HIS A 34 5.72 -6.54 2.82
C HIS A 34 4.91 -5.98 3.99
N PRO A 35 5.43 -6.10 5.23
CA PRO A 35 4.91 -5.36 6.38
C PRO A 35 4.92 -3.86 6.11
N ILE A 36 3.97 -3.15 6.71
CA ILE A 36 3.76 -1.72 6.46
C ILE A 36 5.00 -0.85 6.69
N ASP A 37 5.82 -1.17 7.70
CA ASP A 37 7.06 -0.44 7.97
C ASP A 37 8.10 -0.63 6.85
N ASN A 38 8.17 -1.85 6.30
CA ASN A 38 9.04 -2.12 5.14
C ASN A 38 8.52 -1.39 3.89
N VAL A 39 7.20 -1.35 3.68
CA VAL A 39 6.60 -0.61 2.55
C VAL A 39 6.98 0.87 2.63
N ILE A 40 6.84 1.48 3.81
CA ILE A 40 7.18 2.88 4.05
C ILE A 40 8.68 3.10 3.79
N ALA A 41 9.55 2.28 4.38
CA ALA A 41 10.99 2.40 4.18
C ALA A 41 11.38 2.26 2.71
N ASN A 42 10.76 1.34 1.97
CA ASN A 42 11.02 1.13 0.55
C ASN A 42 10.56 2.30 -0.33
N ILE A 43 9.42 2.92 -0.02
CA ILE A 43 8.94 4.12 -0.73
C ILE A 43 9.87 5.30 -0.45
N GLU A 44 10.21 5.54 0.82
CA GLU A 44 11.03 6.69 1.24
C GLU A 44 12.48 6.61 0.74
N SER A 45 13.05 5.40 0.69
CA SER A 45 14.39 5.16 0.13
C SER A 45 14.40 5.09 -1.40
N GLY A 46 13.24 5.04 -2.05
CA GLY A 46 13.13 4.83 -3.49
C GLY A 46 13.53 3.41 -3.96
N PHE A 47 13.62 2.45 -3.04
CA PHE A 47 13.96 1.05 -3.36
C PHE A 47 12.86 0.39 -4.21
N HIS A 48 11.59 0.59 -3.83
CA HIS A 48 10.43 0.10 -4.55
C HIS A 48 9.38 1.19 -4.77
N SER A 49 8.64 1.07 -5.88
CA SER A 49 7.36 1.74 -6.07
C SER A 49 6.25 0.72 -6.08
N TYR A 50 5.16 1.02 -5.37
CA TYR A 50 3.99 0.15 -5.31
C TYR A 50 2.84 0.80 -6.05
N TYR A 51 2.07 -0.02 -6.77
CA TYR A 51 0.92 0.43 -7.55
C TYR A 51 -0.28 -0.48 -7.33
N VAL A 52 -1.48 0.11 -7.32
CA VAL A 52 -2.75 -0.61 -7.31
C VAL A 52 -3.38 -0.49 -8.70
N GLY A 53 -3.94 -1.58 -9.23
CA GLY A 53 -4.54 -1.62 -10.56
C GLY A 53 -3.60 -2.16 -11.65
N GLN A 54 -3.98 -1.96 -12.92
CA GLN A 54 -3.25 -2.52 -14.06
C GLN A 54 -3.15 -1.50 -15.21
N GLY A 55 -2.06 -1.59 -15.97
CA GLY A 55 -1.84 -0.78 -17.18
C GLY A 55 -1.87 0.73 -16.89
N LEU A 56 -2.60 1.46 -17.73
CA LEU A 56 -2.75 2.92 -17.64
C LEU A 56 -3.69 3.38 -16.51
N LEU A 57 -4.46 2.47 -15.92
CA LEU A 57 -5.40 2.75 -14.83
C LEU A 57 -4.81 2.44 -13.45
N ARG A 58 -3.49 2.37 -13.34
CA ARG A 58 -2.80 2.11 -12.08
C ARG A 58 -2.59 3.40 -11.29
N VAL A 59 -2.78 3.32 -9.98
CA VAL A 59 -2.52 4.41 -9.04
C VAL A 59 -1.33 4.07 -8.16
N ARG A 60 -0.52 5.08 -7.82
CA ARG A 60 0.67 4.88 -6.99
C ARG A 60 0.31 4.85 -5.51
N VAL A 61 1.00 4.01 -4.74
CA VAL A 61 0.96 4.04 -3.27
C VAL A 61 1.95 5.08 -2.75
N LEU A 62 1.50 5.89 -1.81
CA LEU A 62 2.19 6.99 -1.20
C LEU A 62 2.23 6.83 0.31
N VAL A 63 3.26 7.41 0.94
CA VAL A 63 3.34 7.53 2.40
C VAL A 63 2.76 8.88 2.81
N LYS A 64 1.90 8.88 3.82
CA LYS A 64 1.36 10.08 4.47
C LYS A 64 1.54 9.98 5.99
N VAL A 65 1.42 11.12 6.67
CA VAL A 65 1.47 11.19 8.13
C VAL A 65 0.06 11.49 8.64
N ASN A 66 -0.41 10.71 9.61
CA ASN A 66 -1.68 10.97 10.30
C ASN A 66 -1.49 12.23 11.15
N ALA A 67 -2.32 13.26 10.94
CA ALA A 67 -2.18 14.54 11.62
C ALA A 67 -2.43 14.47 13.13
N THR A 68 -3.25 13.50 13.58
CA THR A 68 -3.62 13.35 14.99
C THR A 68 -2.61 12.49 15.74
N SER A 69 -2.21 11.35 15.19
CA SER A 69 -1.31 10.41 15.87
C SER A 69 0.17 10.58 15.53
N GLY A 70 0.50 11.34 14.47
CA GLY A 70 1.85 11.50 13.96
C GLY A 70 2.41 10.24 13.28
N ARG A 71 1.63 9.15 13.19
CA ARG A 71 2.09 7.89 12.58
C ARG A 71 2.05 7.97 11.06
N LYS A 72 3.10 7.44 10.43
CA LYS A 72 3.10 7.24 8.98
C LYS A 72 2.12 6.12 8.59
N TYR A 73 1.45 6.27 7.46
CA TYR A 73 0.56 5.28 6.88
C TYR A 73 0.66 5.33 5.35
N ILE A 74 0.13 4.31 4.68
CA ILE A 74 0.09 4.26 3.21
C ILE A 74 -1.31 4.55 2.67
N THR A 75 -1.38 5.21 1.54
CA THR A 75 -2.61 5.45 0.77
C THR A 75 -2.30 5.48 -0.71
N THR A 76 -3.29 5.31 -1.57
CA THR A 76 -3.15 5.64 -2.99
C THR A 76 -3.26 7.14 -3.25
N ASP A 77 -2.68 7.57 -4.37
CA ASP A 77 -2.91 8.89 -4.95
C ASP A 77 -4.40 9.08 -5.28
N PRO A 78 -5.01 10.26 -5.02
CA PRO A 78 -6.42 10.50 -5.32
C PRO A 78 -6.67 10.51 -6.83
N ASP A 79 -7.31 9.47 -7.36
CA ASP A 79 -7.60 9.31 -8.80
C ASP A 79 -8.95 9.90 -9.24
N GLY A 80 -9.59 10.70 -8.38
CA GLY A 80 -10.91 11.30 -8.63
C GLY A 80 -12.10 10.34 -8.38
N HIS A 81 -11.84 9.05 -8.18
CA HIS A 81 -12.81 8.08 -7.68
C HIS A 81 -12.58 7.91 -6.17
N ARG A 82 -13.59 8.18 -5.35
CA ARG A 82 -13.42 8.26 -3.89
C ARG A 82 -12.84 6.97 -3.27
N ASN A 83 -12.11 7.16 -2.16
CA ASN A 83 -11.48 6.20 -1.23
C ASN A 83 -10.14 5.57 -1.68
N ASN A 84 -9.26 5.37 -0.68
CA ASN A 84 -7.97 4.68 -0.80
C ASN A 84 -8.16 3.30 -1.45
N ASN A 85 -7.70 3.12 -2.69
CA ASN A 85 -7.93 1.92 -3.49
C ASN A 85 -7.34 0.66 -2.83
N LEU A 86 -6.39 0.81 -1.89
CA LEU A 86 -5.89 -0.30 -1.08
C LEU A 86 -6.99 -0.99 -0.26
N LEU A 87 -7.96 -0.23 0.24
CA LEU A 87 -9.08 -0.75 1.04
C LEU A 87 -10.09 -1.52 0.19
N SER A 88 -10.06 -1.37 -1.13
CA SER A 88 -10.88 -2.12 -2.07
C SER A 88 -10.25 -3.45 -2.47
N LEU A 89 -8.99 -3.70 -2.09
CA LEU A 89 -8.31 -4.95 -2.38
C LEU A 89 -8.77 -6.06 -1.42
N PRO A 90 -8.76 -7.33 -1.85
CA PRO A 90 -9.00 -8.45 -0.95
C PRO A 90 -7.95 -8.51 0.17
N HIS A 91 -8.26 -9.25 1.24
CA HIS A 91 -7.29 -9.52 2.28
C HIS A 91 -6.21 -10.48 1.78
N CYS A 92 -4.97 -10.29 2.23
CA CYS A 92 -3.91 -11.24 1.94
C CYS A 92 -4.20 -12.59 2.63
N PRO A 93 -3.83 -13.72 1.98
CA PRO A 93 -4.03 -15.06 2.53
C PRO A 93 -3.13 -15.35 3.74
#